data_AF-A0AAJ0C7V9-F1
#
_entry.id   AF-A0AAJ0C7V9-F1
#
_cell.length_a   1.000
_cell.length_b   1.000
_cell.length_c   1.000
_cell.angle_alpha   90.00
_cell.angle_beta   90.00
_cell.angle_gamma   90.00
#
_symmetry.space_group_name_H-M   'P 1'
#
loop_
_entity.id
_entity.type
_entity.pdbx_description
1 polymer ?
#
loop_
_entity_poly.entity_id
_entity_poly.type
_entity_poly.pdbx_seq_one_letter_code
_entity_poly.pdbx_strand_id
1 'polypeptide(L)'
;MDESASVFIESLAKRSHGMNLEDSWYCIAACSFAACNQGKYVADVFTTAIRPHQADVEFHKRVLQSLIKTSIIYGIPRVINAFRALITVIPGPDSNETTSSRNHIQVPADTDERGLAYMRNIFRADLDPFLDTMDRYWPDLRTLIVTTIYGYYQSDVSVVDSVTTSLLNIATLVPMDVTAEVAWHMRGTIRNGGTREQLQAAYDIAIEICRICDVRLKNTMPLPEEVINEERLF
;
A
#
# COMPACT_ATOMS: atom_id res chain seq x y z
N MET A 1 -13.18 -13.89 14.72
CA MET A 1 -12.19 -13.45 13.72
C MET A 1 -12.64 -13.84 12.31
N ASP A 2 -12.67 -15.13 11.96
CA ASP A 2 -13.02 -15.60 10.60
C ASP A 2 -14.36 -15.05 10.07
N GLU A 3 -15.46 -15.22 10.82
CA GLU A 3 -16.77 -14.71 10.41
C GLU A 3 -16.77 -13.17 10.25
N SER A 4 -16.12 -12.46 11.18
CA SER A 4 -16.01 -11.00 11.12
C SER A 4 -15.23 -10.51 9.90
N ALA A 5 -14.14 -11.21 9.55
CA ALA A 5 -13.34 -10.91 8.36
C ALA A 5 -14.15 -11.14 7.08
N SER A 6 -14.81 -12.30 6.96
CA SER A 6 -15.63 -12.62 5.78
C SER A 6 -16.79 -11.64 5.61
N VAL A 7 -17.51 -11.31 6.70
CA VAL A 7 -18.60 -10.32 6.68
C VAL A 7 -18.08 -8.94 6.26
N PHE A 8 -16.92 -8.53 6.78
CA PHE A 8 -16.34 -7.25 6.44
C PHE A 8 -15.92 -7.16 4.96
N ILE A 9 -15.25 -8.19 4.44
CA ILE A 9 -14.83 -8.30 3.03
C ILE A 9 -16.04 -8.21 2.10
N GLU A 10 -17.09 -8.98 2.37
CA GLU A 10 -18.34 -8.93 1.59
C GLU A 10 -19.01 -7.55 1.69
N SER A 11 -18.93 -6.89 2.85
CA SER A 11 -19.46 -5.53 3.01
C SER A 11 -18.69 -4.49 2.19
N LEU A 12 -17.37 -4.65 2.02
CA LEU A 12 -16.55 -3.77 1.19
C LEU A 12 -16.90 -3.95 -0.28
N ALA A 13 -17.00 -5.19 -0.75
CA ALA A 13 -17.40 -5.50 -2.12
C ALA A 13 -18.76 -4.88 -2.49
N LYS A 14 -19.72 -4.86 -1.55
CA LYS A 14 -21.06 -4.26 -1.75
C LYS A 14 -21.08 -2.73 -1.70
N ARG A 15 -20.21 -2.11 -0.89
CA ARG A 15 -20.24 -0.66 -0.61
C ARG A 15 -19.16 0.14 -1.33
N SER A 16 -18.26 -0.51 -2.05
CA SER A 16 -17.12 0.11 -2.73
C SER A 16 -17.50 1.31 -3.62
N HIS A 17 -18.64 1.21 -4.31
CA HIS A 17 -19.19 2.28 -5.16
C HIS A 17 -19.56 3.54 -4.38
N GLY A 18 -20.02 3.38 -3.13
CA GLY A 18 -20.37 4.50 -2.25
C GLY A 18 -19.17 5.13 -1.52
N MET A 19 -18.00 4.51 -1.59
CA MET A 19 -16.76 4.99 -0.96
C MET A 19 -15.81 5.67 -1.95
N ASN A 20 -16.17 5.74 -3.24
CA ASN A 20 -15.28 6.16 -4.33
C ASN A 20 -13.96 5.34 -4.36
N LEU A 21 -14.06 4.05 -4.00
CA LEU A 21 -12.98 3.07 -3.97
C LEU A 21 -13.35 1.80 -4.77
N GLU A 22 -14.28 1.90 -5.72
CA GLU A 22 -14.72 0.78 -6.56
C GLU A 22 -13.53 0.01 -7.14
N ASP A 23 -12.54 0.77 -7.62
CA ASP A 23 -11.35 0.25 -8.26
C ASP A 23 -10.19 -0.08 -7.31
N SER A 24 -10.29 0.17 -6.00
CA SER A 24 -9.11 0.08 -5.10
C SER A 24 -9.36 -0.60 -3.76
N TRP A 25 -10.62 -0.80 -3.33
CA TRP A 25 -10.95 -1.39 -2.03
C TRP A 25 -10.27 -2.73 -1.79
N TYR A 26 -10.16 -3.56 -2.82
CA TYR A 26 -9.58 -4.90 -2.74
C TYR A 26 -8.06 -4.83 -2.56
N CYS A 27 -7.39 -3.87 -3.19
CA CYS A 27 -5.95 -3.65 -2.99
C CYS A 27 -5.69 -3.15 -1.56
N ILE A 28 -6.50 -2.20 -1.08
CA ILE A 28 -6.41 -1.63 0.28
C ILE A 28 -6.60 -2.73 1.33
N ALA A 29 -7.68 -3.50 1.23
CA ALA A 29 -7.97 -4.57 2.16
C ALA A 29 -6.90 -5.68 2.12
N ALA A 30 -6.49 -6.13 0.93
CA ALA A 30 -5.45 -7.15 0.77
C ALA A 30 -4.12 -6.72 1.39
N CYS A 31 -3.67 -5.49 1.12
CA CYS A 31 -2.42 -4.98 1.68
C CYS A 31 -2.51 -4.80 3.20
N SER A 32 -3.65 -4.34 3.72
CA SER A 32 -3.84 -4.19 5.17
C SER A 32 -3.87 -5.54 5.90
N PHE A 33 -4.58 -6.55 5.37
CA PHE A 33 -4.54 -7.91 5.92
C PHE A 33 -3.14 -8.53 5.83
N ALA A 34 -2.40 -8.30 4.73
CA ALA A 34 -1.01 -8.72 4.62
C ALA A 34 -0.15 -8.06 5.69
N ALA A 35 -0.30 -6.74 5.89
CA ALA A 35 0.37 -6.01 6.97
C ALA A 35 -0.04 -6.53 8.35
N CYS A 36 -1.27 -7.00 8.58
CA CYS A 36 -1.65 -7.67 9.83
C CYS A 36 -1.15 -9.13 9.95
N ASN A 37 -0.36 -9.63 9.00
CA ASN A 37 0.09 -11.02 8.90
C ASN A 37 -1.06 -12.04 8.77
N GLN A 38 -2.16 -11.66 8.12
CA GLN A 38 -3.34 -12.50 7.92
C GLN A 38 -3.48 -12.92 6.46
N GLY A 39 -2.53 -13.74 5.98
CA GLY A 39 -2.48 -14.19 4.58
C GLY A 39 -3.76 -14.87 4.08
N LYS A 40 -4.46 -15.62 4.95
CA LYS A 40 -5.76 -16.24 4.63
C LYS A 40 -6.77 -15.21 4.11
N TYR A 41 -6.90 -14.09 4.81
CA TYR A 41 -7.87 -13.05 4.42
C TYR A 41 -7.45 -12.28 3.17
N VAL A 42 -6.15 -12.28 2.82
CA VAL A 42 -5.69 -11.80 1.51
C VAL A 42 -6.26 -12.68 0.38
N ALA A 43 -6.28 -14.00 0.56
CA ALA A 43 -6.91 -14.92 -0.38
C ALA A 43 -8.43 -14.71 -0.45
N ASP A 44 -9.11 -14.53 0.70
CA ASP A 44 -10.55 -14.27 0.74
C ASP A 44 -10.93 -12.95 0.04
N VAL A 45 -10.14 -11.88 0.22
CA VAL A 45 -10.30 -10.61 -0.49
C VAL A 45 -10.14 -10.84 -2.00
N PHE A 46 -9.08 -11.53 -2.42
CA PHE A 46 -8.85 -11.83 -3.84
C PHE A 46 -10.03 -12.60 -4.43
N THR A 47 -10.42 -13.73 -3.84
CA THR A 47 -11.55 -14.55 -4.32
C THR A 47 -12.85 -13.74 -4.42
N THR A 48 -13.10 -12.82 -3.49
CA THR A 48 -14.28 -11.95 -3.52
C THR A 48 -14.19 -10.93 -4.65
N ALA A 49 -13.04 -10.26 -4.79
CA ALA A 49 -12.82 -9.22 -5.77
C ALA A 49 -12.84 -9.74 -7.21
N ILE A 50 -12.38 -10.97 -7.45
CA ILE A 50 -12.31 -11.54 -8.81
C ILE A 50 -13.63 -12.13 -9.32
N ARG A 51 -14.70 -12.22 -8.50
CA ARG A 51 -15.98 -12.82 -8.96
C ARG A 51 -16.51 -12.20 -10.26
N PRO A 52 -16.53 -10.86 -10.43
CA PRO A 52 -16.87 -10.23 -11.70
C PRO A 52 -15.72 -10.18 -12.73
N HIS A 53 -14.50 -10.58 -12.34
CA HIS A 53 -13.25 -10.39 -13.11
C HIS A 53 -12.45 -11.69 -13.30
N GLN A 54 -13.10 -12.87 -13.31
CA GLN A 54 -12.40 -14.17 -13.25
C GLN A 54 -11.38 -14.41 -14.38
N ALA A 55 -11.61 -13.82 -15.55
CA ALA A 55 -10.74 -13.93 -16.72
C ALA A 55 -9.88 -12.66 -16.95
N ASP A 56 -9.93 -11.69 -16.05
CA ASP A 56 -9.23 -10.41 -16.18
C ASP A 56 -7.86 -10.48 -15.51
N VAL A 57 -6.84 -10.76 -16.34
CA VAL A 57 -5.45 -10.88 -15.91
C VAL A 57 -4.90 -9.56 -15.36
N GLU A 58 -5.31 -8.42 -15.92
CA GLU A 58 -4.85 -7.11 -15.44
C GLU A 58 -5.43 -6.78 -14.07
N PHE A 59 -6.69 -7.17 -13.81
CA PHE A 59 -7.29 -7.07 -12.48
C PHE A 59 -6.52 -7.90 -11.45
N HIS A 60 -6.20 -9.16 -11.77
CA HIS A 60 -5.41 -10.02 -10.89
C HIS A 60 -4.03 -9.42 -10.61
N LYS A 61 -3.34 -9.00 -11.67
CA LYS A 61 -2.02 -8.35 -11.61
C LYS A 61 -2.03 -7.13 -10.70
N ARG A 62 -3.09 -6.31 -10.72
CA ARG A 62 -3.19 -5.12 -9.86
C ARG A 62 -3.17 -5.46 -8.37
N VAL A 63 -3.81 -6.56 -7.95
CA VAL A 63 -3.77 -7.05 -6.55
C VAL A 63 -2.34 -7.42 -6.16
N LEU A 64 -1.68 -8.22 -7.00
CA LEU A 64 -0.32 -8.71 -6.74
C LEU A 64 0.71 -7.57 -6.74
N GLN A 65 0.59 -6.63 -7.68
CA GLN A 65 1.46 -5.45 -7.72
C GLN A 65 1.27 -4.55 -6.50
N SER A 66 0.04 -4.44 -5.98
CA SER A 66 -0.23 -3.69 -4.74
C SER A 66 0.48 -4.31 -3.53
N LEU A 67 0.42 -5.65 -3.40
CA LEU A 67 1.07 -6.37 -2.31
C LEU A 67 2.60 -6.24 -2.36
N ILE A 68 3.22 -6.54 -3.51
CA ILE A 68 4.68 -6.47 -3.61
C ILE A 68 5.20 -5.03 -3.46
N LYS A 69 4.50 -4.03 -4.03
CA LYS A 69 4.87 -2.61 -3.92
C LYS A 69 4.92 -2.14 -2.46
N THR A 70 3.97 -2.57 -1.64
CA THR A 70 3.87 -2.16 -0.22
C THR A 70 4.60 -3.09 0.74
N SER A 71 5.12 -4.23 0.27
CA SER A 71 5.88 -5.17 1.12
C SER A 71 7.15 -4.56 1.74
N ILE A 72 7.65 -3.47 1.18
CA ILE A 72 8.75 -2.68 1.75
C ILE A 72 8.40 -2.08 3.13
N ILE A 73 7.10 -1.93 3.44
CA ILE A 73 6.61 -1.32 4.69
C ILE A 73 6.49 -2.38 5.79
N TYR A 74 5.81 -3.49 5.49
CA TYR A 74 5.46 -4.51 6.48
C TYR A 74 6.38 -5.74 6.45
N GLY A 75 7.33 -5.77 5.51
CA GLY A 75 8.41 -6.75 5.42
C GLY A 75 8.11 -8.01 4.61
N ILE A 76 9.20 -8.62 4.13
CA ILE A 76 9.20 -9.84 3.30
C ILE A 76 8.42 -11.02 3.94
N PRO A 77 8.56 -11.33 5.25
CA PRO A 77 7.89 -12.50 5.82
C PRO A 77 6.36 -12.46 5.69
N ARG A 78 5.75 -11.27 5.86
CA ARG A 78 4.30 -11.10 5.79
C ARG A 78 3.79 -11.19 4.34
N VAL A 79 4.52 -10.67 3.34
CA VAL A 79 4.14 -10.86 1.92
C VAL A 79 4.31 -12.31 1.50
N ILE A 80 5.30 -13.04 2.01
CA ILE A 80 5.45 -14.48 1.76
C ILE A 80 4.25 -15.26 2.32
N ASN A 81 3.79 -14.93 3.52
CA ASN A 81 2.59 -15.56 4.09
C ASN A 81 1.33 -15.26 3.27
N ALA A 82 1.18 -14.02 2.79
CA ALA A 82 0.11 -13.66 1.86
C ALA A 82 0.21 -14.43 0.54
N PHE A 83 1.40 -14.51 -0.06
CA PHE A 83 1.67 -15.28 -1.27
C PHE A 83 1.28 -16.76 -1.12
N ARG A 84 1.67 -17.39 -0.01
CA ARG A 84 1.35 -18.81 0.26
C ARG A 84 -0.15 -19.07 0.29
N ALA A 85 -0.96 -18.13 0.76
CA ALA A 85 -2.41 -18.24 0.75
C ALA A 85 -3.00 -17.89 -0.63
N LEU A 86 -2.49 -16.84 -1.29
CA LEU A 86 -2.99 -16.42 -2.60
C LEU A 86 -2.80 -17.48 -3.67
N ILE A 87 -1.66 -18.16 -3.70
CA ILE A 87 -1.37 -19.14 -4.75
C ILE A 87 -2.33 -20.34 -4.73
N THR A 88 -3.05 -20.58 -3.63
CA THR A 88 -4.06 -21.65 -3.55
C THR A 88 -5.40 -21.25 -4.15
N VAL A 89 -5.64 -19.95 -4.41
CA VAL A 89 -6.91 -19.43 -4.95
C VAL A 89 -6.76 -18.78 -6.32
N ILE A 90 -5.54 -18.46 -6.76
CA ILE A 90 -5.28 -18.04 -8.13
C ILE A 90 -5.59 -19.21 -9.08
N PRO A 91 -6.44 -19.04 -10.11
CA PRO A 91 -6.92 -20.16 -10.93
C PRO A 91 -5.82 -20.95 -11.65
N GLY A 92 -4.70 -20.30 -11.98
CA GLY A 92 -3.51 -20.94 -12.53
C GLY A 92 -2.41 -19.91 -12.88
N PRO A 93 -1.21 -20.36 -13.27
CA PRO A 93 -0.11 -19.48 -13.64
C PRO A 93 -0.46 -18.50 -14.78
N ASP A 94 -1.24 -18.96 -15.77
CA ASP A 94 -1.65 -18.15 -16.92
C ASP A 94 -2.77 -17.15 -16.59
N SER A 95 -3.36 -17.23 -15.39
CA SER A 95 -4.33 -16.24 -14.90
C SER A 95 -3.65 -15.00 -14.33
N ASN A 96 -2.32 -14.88 -14.45
CA ASN A 96 -1.53 -13.76 -13.98
C ASN A 96 -0.26 -13.55 -14.83
N GLU A 97 0.48 -12.46 -14.59
CA GLU A 97 1.82 -12.29 -15.18
C GLU A 97 2.81 -13.32 -14.65
N THR A 98 3.43 -14.07 -15.58
CA THR A 98 4.51 -15.04 -15.29
C THR A 98 5.91 -14.44 -15.47
N THR A 99 5.99 -13.18 -15.89
CA THR A 99 7.23 -12.42 -16.06
C THR A 99 7.18 -11.18 -15.16
N SER A 100 8.30 -10.84 -14.53
CA SER A 100 8.36 -9.65 -13.67
C SER A 100 8.20 -8.37 -14.49
N SER A 101 7.28 -7.50 -14.05
CA SER A 101 7.09 -6.15 -14.60
C SER A 101 8.35 -5.28 -14.55
N ARG A 102 9.34 -5.64 -13.73
CA ARG A 102 10.58 -4.90 -13.51
C ARG A 102 11.78 -5.48 -14.28
N ASN A 103 11.59 -6.51 -15.12
CA ASN A 103 12.67 -7.12 -15.90
C ASN A 103 13.40 -6.16 -16.85
N HIS A 104 12.77 -5.05 -17.21
CA HIS A 104 13.40 -4.00 -18.02
C HIS A 104 14.43 -3.17 -17.26
N ILE A 105 14.46 -3.23 -15.91
CA ILE A 105 15.38 -2.46 -15.06
C ILE A 105 16.65 -3.29 -14.84
N GLN A 106 17.77 -2.86 -15.42
CA GLN A 106 19.06 -3.54 -15.27
C GLN A 106 19.84 -3.04 -14.05
N VAL A 107 19.84 -1.73 -13.83
CA VAL A 107 20.50 -1.10 -12.68
C VAL A 107 19.42 -0.38 -11.86
N PRO A 108 19.14 -0.78 -10.60
CA PRO A 108 18.10 -0.15 -9.79
C PRO A 108 18.25 1.36 -9.64
N ALA A 109 19.49 1.87 -9.56
CA ALA A 109 19.79 3.29 -9.45
C ALA A 109 19.34 4.13 -10.66
N ASP A 110 19.10 3.52 -11.82
CA ASP A 110 18.52 4.22 -12.98
C ASP A 110 17.09 4.71 -12.71
N THR A 111 16.48 4.23 -11.61
CA THR A 111 15.15 4.65 -11.17
C THR A 111 15.16 5.78 -10.13
N ASP A 112 16.34 6.25 -9.70
CA ASP A 112 16.48 7.25 -8.65
C ASP A 112 15.82 8.58 -9.03
N GLU A 113 15.95 9.03 -10.28
CA GLU A 113 15.38 10.30 -10.75
C GLU A 113 13.85 10.31 -10.61
N ARG A 114 13.17 9.26 -11.08
CA ARG A 114 11.71 9.13 -10.91
C ARG A 114 11.31 8.97 -9.45
N GLY A 115 12.12 8.28 -8.65
CA GLY A 115 11.92 8.11 -7.22
C GLY A 115 11.94 9.44 -6.49
N LEU A 116 12.99 10.24 -6.73
CA LEU A 116 13.16 11.58 -6.17
C LEU A 116 12.05 12.53 -6.61
N ALA A 117 11.63 12.49 -7.87
CA ALA A 117 10.49 13.29 -8.36
C ALA A 117 9.19 12.92 -7.63
N TYR A 118 8.91 11.62 -7.46
CA TYR A 118 7.74 11.14 -6.74
C TYR A 118 7.77 11.54 -5.26
N MET A 119 8.91 11.36 -4.59
CA MET A 119 9.13 11.80 -3.21
C MET A 119 8.96 13.32 -3.08
N ARG A 120 9.45 14.11 -4.03
CA ARG A 120 9.34 15.58 -4.02
C ARG A 120 7.90 16.05 -3.98
N ASN A 121 7.01 15.36 -4.70
CA ASN A 121 5.59 15.67 -4.67
C ASN A 121 4.98 15.43 -3.27
N ILE A 122 5.35 14.31 -2.63
CA ILE A 122 4.81 13.90 -1.33
C ILE A 122 5.38 14.74 -0.19
N PHE A 123 6.69 14.98 -0.17
CA PHE A 123 7.40 15.53 0.99
C PHE A 123 7.81 17.01 0.82
N ARG A 124 7.79 17.53 -0.40
CA ARG A 124 8.03 18.95 -0.73
C ARG A 124 9.34 19.47 -0.09
N ALA A 125 9.24 20.57 0.65
CA ALA A 125 10.39 21.29 1.22
C ALA A 125 11.15 20.46 2.27
N ASP A 126 10.50 19.47 2.89
CA ASP A 126 11.12 18.67 3.94
C ASP A 126 12.05 17.57 3.39
N LEU A 127 11.97 17.27 2.10
CA LEU A 127 12.72 16.15 1.54
C LEU A 127 14.23 16.39 1.48
N ASP A 128 14.69 17.59 1.09
CA ASP A 128 16.15 17.84 1.01
C ASP A 128 16.81 17.75 2.39
N PRO A 129 16.29 18.41 3.46
CA PRO A 129 16.85 18.24 4.79
C PRO A 129 16.88 16.79 5.28
N PHE A 130 15.84 15.99 4.94
CA PHE A 130 15.77 14.58 5.30
C PHE A 130 16.86 13.76 4.59
N LEU A 131 17.03 13.99 3.30
CA LEU A 131 18.04 13.34 2.47
C LEU A 131 19.47 13.74 2.86
N ASP A 132 19.71 15.03 3.13
CA ASP A 132 21.01 15.55 3.59
C ASP A 132 21.43 14.92 4.94
N THR A 133 20.45 14.66 5.81
CA THR A 133 20.68 13.98 7.09
C THR A 133 21.14 12.53 6.85
N MET A 134 20.52 11.81 5.92
CA MET A 134 20.97 10.46 5.56
C MET A 134 22.35 10.46 4.93
N ASP A 135 22.65 11.41 4.03
CA ASP A 135 23.98 11.52 3.42
C ASP A 135 25.09 11.68 4.46
N ARG A 136 24.81 12.42 5.53
CA ARG A 136 25.79 12.68 6.58
C ARG A 136 25.96 11.54 7.56
N TYR A 137 24.87 10.85 7.92
CA TYR A 137 24.87 9.93 9.06
C TYR A 137 24.61 8.48 8.70
N TRP A 138 23.88 8.20 7.62
CA TRP A 138 23.51 6.84 7.23
C TRP A 138 23.24 6.70 5.72
N PRO A 139 24.28 6.75 4.87
CA PRO A 139 24.12 6.69 3.42
C PRO A 139 23.42 5.41 2.92
N ASP A 140 23.64 4.28 3.58
CA ASP A 140 22.94 3.03 3.22
C ASP A 140 21.42 3.14 3.38
N LEU A 141 20.94 3.89 4.38
CA LEU A 141 19.51 4.16 4.54
C LEU A 141 18.98 5.00 3.37
N ARG A 142 19.77 5.94 2.86
CA ARG A 142 19.41 6.68 1.64
C ARG A 142 19.26 5.74 0.46
N THR A 143 20.21 4.83 0.23
CA THR A 143 20.12 3.87 -0.88
C THR A 143 18.89 2.97 -0.73
N LEU A 144 18.57 2.53 0.49
CA LEU A 144 17.34 1.79 0.74
C LEU A 144 16.10 2.62 0.38
N ILE A 145 16.01 3.86 0.83
CA ILE A 145 14.83 4.70 0.64
C ILE A 145 14.70 5.20 -0.80
N VAL A 146 15.72 5.86 -1.33
CA VAL A 146 15.65 6.51 -2.65
C VAL A 146 15.64 5.46 -3.76
N THR A 147 16.63 4.57 -3.78
CA THR A 147 16.78 3.61 -4.87
C THR A 147 15.82 2.44 -4.74
N THR A 148 15.85 1.76 -3.58
CA THR A 148 15.12 0.50 -3.44
C THR A 148 13.62 0.71 -3.21
N ILE A 149 13.23 1.62 -2.32
CA ILE A 149 11.82 1.85 -1.99
C ILE A 149 11.17 2.74 -3.05
N TYR A 150 11.65 3.97 -3.20
CA TYR A 150 10.96 4.96 -4.01
C TYR A 150 11.17 4.75 -5.50
N GLY A 151 12.42 4.65 -5.95
CA GLY A 151 12.76 4.43 -7.35
C GLY A 151 12.24 3.10 -7.88
N TYR A 152 12.55 1.99 -7.20
CA TYR A 152 12.27 0.65 -7.73
C TYR A 152 10.80 0.20 -7.55
N TYR A 153 10.14 0.55 -6.43
CA TYR A 153 8.77 0.09 -6.14
C TYR A 153 7.72 1.21 -6.18
N GLN A 154 7.87 2.27 -5.39
CA GLN A 154 6.76 3.20 -5.13
C GLN A 154 6.44 4.10 -6.33
N SER A 155 7.46 4.64 -7.01
CA SER A 155 7.28 5.58 -8.13
C SER A 155 6.85 4.92 -9.44
N ASP A 156 6.86 3.58 -9.51
CA ASP A 156 6.30 2.86 -10.66
C ASP A 156 4.77 2.87 -10.60
N VAL A 157 4.17 3.82 -11.32
CA VAL A 157 2.72 4.04 -11.37
C VAL A 157 2.05 3.39 -12.59
N SER A 158 2.73 2.47 -13.27
CA SER A 158 2.23 1.83 -14.51
C SER A 158 1.04 0.89 -14.29
N VAL A 159 0.94 0.27 -13.11
CA VAL A 159 -0.14 -0.67 -12.74
C VAL A 159 -1.00 -0.13 -11.59
N VAL A 160 -0.36 0.50 -10.60
CA VAL A 160 -1.02 1.09 -9.43
C VAL A 160 -0.65 2.56 -9.40
N ASP A 161 -1.63 3.43 -9.66
CA ASP A 161 -1.44 4.88 -9.77
C ASP A 161 -0.94 5.52 -8.46
N SER A 162 -0.60 6.80 -8.50
CA SER A 162 -0.02 7.54 -7.37
C SER A 162 -0.98 7.72 -6.19
N VAL A 163 -2.27 7.93 -6.46
CA VAL A 163 -3.31 8.08 -5.43
C VAL A 163 -3.52 6.74 -4.73
N THR A 164 -3.80 5.68 -5.50
CA THR A 164 -3.96 4.33 -4.98
C THR A 164 -2.72 3.91 -4.20
N THR A 165 -1.51 4.14 -4.71
CA THR A 165 -0.26 3.87 -3.99
C THR A 165 -0.20 4.57 -2.62
N SER A 166 -0.64 5.82 -2.54
CA SER A 166 -0.68 6.56 -1.27
C SER A 166 -1.69 5.97 -0.28
N LEU A 167 -2.87 5.57 -0.76
CA LEU A 167 -3.89 4.90 0.06
C LEU A 167 -3.38 3.56 0.60
N LEU A 168 -2.66 2.78 -0.23
CA LEU A 168 -2.06 1.51 0.18
C LEU A 168 -0.96 1.71 1.24
N ASN A 169 -0.17 2.77 1.13
CA ASN A 169 0.83 3.10 2.15
C ASN A 169 0.15 3.40 3.50
N ILE A 170 -0.92 4.20 3.52
CA ILE A 170 -1.71 4.41 4.75
C ILE A 170 -2.23 3.08 5.31
N ALA A 171 -2.83 2.25 4.44
CA ALA A 171 -3.44 0.99 4.85
C ALA A 171 -2.47 -0.06 5.42
N THR A 172 -1.18 0.07 5.10
CA THR A 172 -0.11 -0.82 5.56
C THR A 172 0.72 -0.24 6.69
N LEU A 173 0.81 1.10 6.81
CA LEU A 173 1.48 1.79 7.91
C LEU A 173 0.65 1.75 9.20
N VAL A 174 -0.69 1.84 9.11
CA VAL A 174 -1.56 1.78 10.30
C VAL A 174 -1.33 0.49 11.11
N PRO A 175 -1.37 -0.73 10.52
CA PRO A 175 -1.05 -1.97 11.25
C PRO A 175 0.39 -2.07 11.79
N MET A 176 1.30 -1.24 11.28
CA MET A 176 2.69 -1.15 11.75
C MET A 176 2.86 -0.20 12.94
N ASP A 177 1.80 0.52 13.32
CA ASP A 177 1.76 1.43 14.47
C ASP A 177 2.78 2.59 14.40
N VAL A 178 2.98 3.14 13.20
CA VAL A 178 3.98 4.17 12.86
C VAL A 178 3.31 5.51 12.49
N THR A 179 3.00 6.32 13.51
CA THR A 179 2.09 7.48 13.40
C THR A 179 2.61 8.61 12.51
N ALA A 180 3.91 8.90 12.56
CA ALA A 180 4.50 9.97 11.76
C ALA A 180 4.40 9.64 10.28
N GLU A 181 4.77 8.42 9.89
CA GLU A 181 4.69 7.94 8.51
C GLU A 181 3.25 7.92 8.00
N VAL A 182 2.27 7.52 8.83
CA VAL A 182 0.85 7.62 8.49
C VAL A 182 0.48 9.07 8.16
N ALA A 183 0.84 10.04 9.00
CA ALA A 183 0.57 11.46 8.75
C ALA A 183 1.21 11.96 7.46
N TRP A 184 2.45 11.54 7.19
CA TRP A 184 3.18 11.91 5.98
C TRP A 184 2.46 11.43 4.71
N HIS A 185 1.98 10.18 4.72
CA HIS A 185 1.28 9.59 3.59
C HIS A 185 -0.18 10.05 3.46
N MET A 186 -0.82 10.50 4.55
CA MET A 186 -2.09 11.23 4.49
C MET A 186 -1.94 12.53 3.68
N ARG A 187 -0.91 13.34 3.96
CA ARG A 187 -0.57 14.51 3.12
C ARG A 187 -0.21 14.12 1.70
N GLY A 188 0.59 13.06 1.55
CA GLY A 188 0.99 12.51 0.25
C GLY A 188 -0.19 12.18 -0.64
N THR A 189 -1.26 11.61 -0.07
CA THR A 189 -2.50 11.29 -0.80
C THR A 189 -3.12 12.53 -1.44
N ILE A 190 -3.28 13.62 -0.66
CA ILE A 190 -3.83 14.88 -1.18
C ILE A 190 -2.91 15.50 -2.23
N ARG A 191 -1.59 15.47 -2.00
CA ARG A 191 -0.57 15.99 -2.94
C ARG A 191 -0.51 15.21 -4.25
N ASN A 192 -0.87 13.92 -4.23
CA ASN A 192 -1.01 13.08 -5.42
C ASN A 192 -2.36 13.25 -6.14
N GLY A 193 -3.26 14.11 -5.62
CA GLY A 193 -4.58 14.39 -6.22
C GLY A 193 -5.73 13.54 -5.68
N GLY A 194 -5.50 12.77 -4.61
CA GLY A 194 -6.55 12.01 -3.93
C GLY A 194 -7.46 12.91 -3.09
N THR A 195 -8.69 12.47 -2.82
CA THR A 195 -9.64 13.21 -1.99
C THR A 195 -9.54 12.84 -0.51
N ARG A 196 -10.09 13.68 0.37
CA ARG A 196 -10.15 13.38 1.81
C ARG A 196 -11.02 12.14 2.08
N GLU A 197 -12.07 11.95 1.30
CA GLU A 197 -12.98 10.82 1.43
C GLU A 197 -12.28 9.50 1.09
N GLN A 198 -11.47 9.47 0.02
CA GLN A 198 -10.67 8.30 -0.34
C GLN A 198 -9.64 7.96 0.74
N LEU A 199 -8.96 8.99 1.26
CA LEU A 199 -8.01 8.88 2.35
C LEU A 199 -8.67 8.30 3.61
N GLN A 200 -9.78 8.91 4.05
CA GLN A 200 -10.54 8.48 5.23
C GLN A 200 -11.01 7.04 5.06
N ALA A 201 -11.54 6.68 3.89
CA ALA A 201 -12.00 5.34 3.61
C ALA A 201 -10.87 4.30 3.70
N ALA A 202 -9.68 4.60 3.18
CA ALA A 202 -8.52 3.72 3.30
C ALA A 202 -8.04 3.57 4.75
N TYR A 203 -8.04 4.67 5.50
CA TYR A 203 -7.71 4.68 6.93
C TYR A 203 -8.71 3.86 7.76
N ASP A 204 -10.01 4.07 7.56
CA ASP A 204 -11.08 3.35 8.27
C ASP A 204 -11.03 1.84 7.99
N ILE A 205 -10.78 1.45 6.74
CA ILE A 205 -10.56 0.05 6.37
C ILE A 205 -9.39 -0.54 7.17
N ALA A 206 -8.28 0.17 7.27
CA ALA A 206 -7.09 -0.31 7.97
C ALA A 206 -7.31 -0.42 9.49
N ILE A 207 -8.00 0.54 10.10
CA ILE A 207 -8.38 0.50 11.52
C ILE A 207 -9.31 -0.69 11.80
N GLU A 208 -10.33 -0.88 10.97
CA GLU A 208 -11.28 -1.98 11.14
C GLU A 208 -10.60 -3.34 10.91
N ILE A 209 -9.66 -3.45 9.98
CA ILE A 209 -8.85 -4.66 9.79
C ILE A 209 -7.94 -4.91 10.99
N CYS A 210 -7.31 -3.89 11.58
CA CYS A 210 -6.55 -4.05 12.82
C CYS A 210 -7.43 -4.61 13.94
N ARG A 211 -8.66 -4.08 14.08
CA ARG A 211 -9.64 -4.57 15.04
C ARG A 211 -10.04 -6.03 14.79
N ILE A 212 -10.31 -6.40 13.54
CA ILE A 212 -10.67 -7.77 13.16
C ILE A 212 -9.52 -8.73 13.44
N CYS A 213 -8.28 -8.31 13.18
CA CYS A 213 -7.08 -9.14 13.30
C CYS A 213 -6.47 -9.13 14.71
N ASP A 214 -7.13 -8.50 15.69
CA ASP A 214 -6.64 -8.29 17.05
C ASP A 214 -5.24 -7.62 17.11
N VAL A 215 -4.94 -6.74 16.15
CA VAL A 215 -3.72 -5.92 16.15
C VAL A 215 -3.94 -4.73 17.08
N ARG A 216 -3.22 -4.74 18.21
CA ARG A 216 -3.25 -3.65 19.19
C ARG A 216 -2.28 -2.54 18.82
N LEU A 217 -2.82 -1.41 18.37
CA LEU A 217 -2.07 -0.16 18.22
C LEU A 217 -1.70 0.40 19.61
N LYS A 218 -0.44 0.78 19.80
CA LYS A 218 0.05 1.37 21.04
C LYS A 218 0.01 2.90 20.97
N ASN A 219 0.09 3.45 19.76
CA ASN A 219 0.04 4.88 19.53
C ASN A 219 -1.35 5.33 19.06
N THR A 220 -1.66 6.60 19.31
CA THR A 220 -2.84 7.24 18.71
C THR A 220 -2.52 7.60 17.28
N MET A 221 -3.26 7.03 16.34
CA MET A 221 -3.14 7.37 14.92
C MET A 221 -3.66 8.80 14.67
N PRO A 222 -3.00 9.57 13.77
CA PRO A 222 -3.44 10.91 13.42
C PRO A 222 -4.78 10.87 12.68
N LEU A 223 -5.60 11.90 12.86
CA LEU A 223 -6.80 12.08 12.03
C LEU A 223 -6.44 12.86 10.76
N PRO A 224 -7.06 12.55 9.60
CA PRO A 224 -6.74 13.23 8.35
C PRO A 224 -6.86 14.75 8.41
N GLU A 225 -7.91 15.27 9.05
CA GLU A 225 -8.15 16.70 9.22
C GLU A 225 -7.09 17.44 10.04
N GLU A 226 -6.36 16.72 10.90
CA GLU A 226 -5.30 17.28 11.74
C GLU A 226 -4.02 17.51 10.91
N VAL A 227 -3.71 16.60 9.97
CA VAL A 227 -2.36 16.52 9.38
C VAL A 227 -2.29 16.96 7.92
N ILE A 228 -3.38 16.94 7.16
CA ILE A 228 -3.33 17.18 5.69
C ILE A 228 -2.85 18.59 5.30
N ASN A 229 -3.02 19.57 6.21
CA ASN A 229 -2.63 20.97 5.98
C ASN A 229 -1.25 21.31 6.56
N GLU A 230 -0.56 20.34 7.15
CA GLU A 230 0.76 20.55 7.73
C GLU A 230 1.89 20.45 6.69
N GLU A 231 2.99 21.14 6.95
CA GLU A 231 4.21 21.09 6.14
C GLU A 231 5.42 20.76 7.01
N ARG A 232 5.37 19.62 7.73
CA ARG A 232 6.49 19.13 8.53
C ARG A 232 6.65 17.61 8.49
N LEU A 233 7.83 17.13 8.12
CA LEU A 233 8.27 15.74 8.34
C LEU A 233 8.64 15.48 9.81
N PHE A 234 9.09 16.49 10.55
CA PHE A 234 9.56 16.40 11.93
C PHE A 234 8.88 17.40 12.87
#